data_AF-A0A8D0GEP0-F1
#
_entry.id   AF-A0A8D0GEP0-F1
#
_cell.length_a   1.000
_cell.length_b   1.000
_cell.length_c   1.000
_cell.angle_alpha   90.00
_cell.angle_beta   90.00
_cell.angle_gamma   90.00
#
_symmetry.space_group_name_H-M   'P 1'
#
loop_
_entity.id
_entity.type
_entity.pdbx_description
1 polymer ?
#
loop_
_entity_poly.entity_id
_entity_poly.type
_entity_poly.pdbx_seq_one_letter_code
_entity_poly.pdbx_strand_id
1 'polypeptide(L)'
;MAEKAAKDQEKAVLQEKTKEKFQEWLKKKRAEEFEKKRKEKEKEKQQAAELQEKREKSAKIFKEWVQSARNKPRPTLSSLGYANGKPTGLYGNSYPAPAFFNPIPWKPIHVPLPKEDKIVPVKKNKRPISSQSRRSSSMVIYKPKKNLCIGSLCRTER
;
A
#
# COMPACT_ATOMS: atom_id res chain seq x y z
N MET A 1 -66.22 -43.11 11.14
CA MET A 1 -64.80 -43.55 11.15
C MET A 1 -64.07 -43.18 9.85
N ALA A 2 -64.67 -43.36 8.67
CA ALA A 2 -64.03 -43.04 7.38
C ALA A 2 -63.68 -41.55 7.16
N GLU A 3 -64.51 -40.62 7.65
CA GLU A 3 -64.30 -39.17 7.42
C GLU A 3 -63.07 -38.59 8.16
N LYS A 4 -62.67 -39.19 9.29
CA LYS A 4 -61.46 -38.77 10.01
C LYS A 4 -60.19 -39.19 9.29
N ALA A 5 -60.19 -40.39 8.68
CA ALA A 5 -59.05 -40.91 7.93
C ALA A 5 -58.75 -40.07 6.66
N ALA A 6 -59.79 -39.57 5.98
CA ALA A 6 -59.62 -38.69 4.83
C ALA A 6 -58.94 -37.35 5.22
N LYS A 7 -59.38 -36.74 6.33
CA LYS A 7 -58.81 -35.48 6.83
C LYS A 7 -57.35 -35.61 7.27
N ASP A 8 -56.95 -36.75 7.82
CA ASP A 8 -55.56 -36.99 8.23
C ASP A 8 -54.64 -37.25 7.02
N GLN A 9 -55.15 -37.91 5.97
CA GLN A 9 -54.43 -38.06 4.71
C GLN A 9 -54.21 -36.73 4.00
N GLU A 10 -55.21 -35.85 3.96
CA GLU A 10 -55.07 -34.51 3.37
C GLU A 10 -54.01 -33.66 4.09
N LYS A 11 -53.98 -33.72 5.43
CA LYS A 11 -52.95 -33.04 6.23
C LYS A 11 -51.55 -33.59 5.97
N ALA A 12 -51.40 -34.91 5.85
CA ALA A 12 -50.13 -35.54 5.52
C ALA A 12 -49.63 -35.11 4.14
N VAL A 13 -50.51 -35.08 3.12
CA VAL A 13 -50.18 -34.59 1.77
C VAL A 13 -49.77 -33.12 1.80
N LEU A 14 -50.44 -32.29 2.60
CA LEU A 14 -50.09 -30.88 2.73
C LEU A 14 -48.71 -30.71 3.38
N GLN A 15 -48.41 -31.51 4.41
CA GLN A 15 -47.09 -31.50 5.05
C GLN A 15 -45.97 -31.95 4.12
N GLU A 16 -46.17 -33.03 3.35
CA GLU A 16 -45.17 -33.48 2.36
C GLU A 16 -44.89 -32.39 1.32
N LYS A 17 -45.93 -31.73 0.79
CA LYS A 17 -45.76 -30.59 -0.13
C LYS A 17 -44.96 -29.44 0.48
N THR A 18 -45.16 -29.13 1.78
CA THR A 18 -44.37 -28.10 2.46
C THR A 18 -42.91 -28.50 2.65
N LYS A 19 -42.64 -29.78 2.96
CA LYS A 19 -41.28 -30.31 3.11
C LYS A 19 -40.56 -30.29 1.77
N GLU A 20 -41.22 -30.68 0.68
CA GLU A 20 -40.68 -30.61 -0.67
C GLU A 20 -40.28 -29.17 -1.04
N LYS A 21 -41.16 -28.20 -0.80
CA LYS A 21 -40.86 -26.77 -1.06
C LYS A 21 -39.70 -26.25 -0.22
N PHE A 22 -39.61 -26.66 1.04
CA PHE A 22 -38.49 -26.30 1.91
C PHE A 22 -37.17 -26.91 1.41
N GLN A 23 -37.18 -28.17 0.98
CA GLN A 23 -36.01 -28.84 0.42
C GLN A 23 -35.55 -28.21 -0.90
N GLU A 24 -36.48 -27.85 -1.79
CA GLU A 24 -36.18 -27.08 -3.02
C GLU A 24 -35.52 -25.74 -2.69
N TRP A 25 -36.06 -25.01 -1.70
CA TRP A 25 -35.50 -23.74 -1.23
C TRP A 25 -34.09 -23.91 -0.63
N LEU A 26 -33.85 -24.94 0.18
CA LEU A 26 -32.53 -25.26 0.73
C LEU A 26 -31.51 -25.60 -0.36
N LYS A 27 -31.90 -26.38 -1.37
CA LYS A 27 -31.04 -26.69 -2.52
C LYS A 27 -30.67 -25.40 -3.28
N LYS A 28 -31.65 -24.52 -3.52
CA LYS A 28 -31.42 -23.22 -4.16
C LYS A 28 -30.47 -22.34 -3.36
N LYS A 29 -30.64 -22.28 -2.03
CA LYS A 29 -29.73 -21.51 -1.15
C LYS A 29 -28.31 -22.07 -1.12
N ARG A 30 -28.17 -23.39 -1.05
CA ARG A 30 -26.84 -24.04 -1.09
C ARG A 30 -26.12 -23.80 -2.41
N ALA A 31 -26.84 -23.80 -3.54
CA ALA A 31 -26.27 -23.50 -4.85
C ALA A 31 -25.78 -22.05 -4.94
N GLU A 32 -26.57 -21.09 -4.45
CA GLU A 32 -26.19 -19.66 -4.40
C GLU A 32 -24.92 -19.42 -3.56
N GLU A 33 -24.84 -20.04 -2.39
CA GLU A 33 -23.64 -19.95 -1.52
C GLU A 33 -22.43 -20.63 -2.14
N PHE A 34 -22.61 -21.78 -2.81
CA PHE A 34 -21.52 -22.48 -3.48
C PHE A 34 -20.93 -21.65 -4.62
N GLU A 35 -21.77 -21.04 -5.45
CA GLU A 35 -21.35 -20.12 -6.51
C GLU A 35 -20.58 -18.92 -5.94
N LYS A 36 -21.07 -18.30 -4.87
CA LYS A 36 -20.37 -17.20 -4.19
C LYS A 36 -19.01 -17.63 -3.67
N LYS A 37 -18.94 -18.80 -3.02
CA LYS A 37 -17.70 -19.37 -2.47
C LYS A 37 -16.71 -19.76 -3.57
N ARG A 38 -17.18 -20.24 -4.73
CA ARG A 38 -16.31 -20.53 -5.88
C ARG A 38 -15.68 -19.26 -6.43
N LYS A 39 -16.46 -18.18 -6.60
CA LYS A 39 -15.97 -16.88 -7.08
C LYS A 39 -14.95 -16.26 -6.13
N GLU A 40 -15.18 -16.36 -4.82
CA GLU A 40 -14.23 -15.87 -3.82
C GLU A 40 -12.90 -16.64 -3.86
N LYS A 41 -12.97 -17.99 -3.90
CA LYS A 41 -11.77 -18.84 -4.02
C LYS A 41 -10.98 -18.59 -5.31
N GLU A 42 -11.66 -18.28 -6.41
CA GLU A 42 -10.98 -17.95 -7.67
C GLU A 42 -10.23 -16.62 -7.57
N LYS A 43 -10.86 -15.59 -6.98
CA LYS A 43 -10.21 -14.29 -6.75
C LYS A 43 -9.01 -14.41 -5.82
N GLU A 44 -9.12 -15.21 -4.76
CA GLU A 44 -8.00 -15.47 -3.84
C GLU A 44 -6.83 -16.14 -4.57
N LYS A 45 -7.10 -17.11 -5.44
CA LYS A 45 -6.07 -17.75 -6.27
C LYS A 45 -5.42 -16.79 -7.25
N GLN A 46 -6.21 -15.90 -7.88
CA GLN A 46 -5.67 -14.87 -8.78
C GLN A 46 -4.75 -13.90 -8.04
N GLN A 47 -5.14 -13.44 -6.85
CA GLN A 47 -4.31 -12.57 -6.02
C GLN A 47 -3.02 -13.28 -5.56
N ALA A 48 -3.10 -14.55 -5.18
CA ALA A 48 -1.93 -15.33 -4.80
C ALA A 48 -0.94 -15.47 -5.98
N ALA A 49 -1.45 -15.73 -7.18
CA ALA A 49 -0.65 -15.80 -8.40
C ALA A 49 -0.01 -14.45 -8.75
N GLU A 50 -0.75 -13.35 -8.66
CA GLU A 50 -0.22 -12.00 -8.91
C GLU A 50 0.91 -11.64 -7.92
N LEU A 51 0.72 -11.95 -6.64
CA LEU A 51 1.75 -11.74 -5.62
C LEU A 51 2.99 -12.59 -5.91
N GLN A 52 2.81 -13.83 -6.33
CA GLN A 52 3.91 -14.70 -6.72
C GLN A 52 4.65 -14.17 -7.95
N GLU A 53 3.94 -13.74 -9.00
CA GLU A 53 4.57 -13.12 -10.16
C GLU A 53 5.36 -11.86 -9.79
N LYS A 54 4.82 -11.01 -8.92
CA LYS A 54 5.50 -9.80 -8.46
C LYS A 54 6.79 -10.16 -7.72
N ARG A 55 6.75 -11.20 -6.87
CA ARG A 55 7.94 -11.73 -6.19
C ARG A 55 8.97 -12.23 -7.20
N GLU A 56 8.57 -13.07 -8.15
CA GLU A 56 9.46 -13.62 -9.17
C GLU A 56 10.07 -12.53 -10.07
N LYS A 57 9.27 -11.55 -10.51
CA LYS A 57 9.73 -10.39 -11.28
C LYS A 57 10.79 -9.60 -10.51
N SER A 58 10.52 -9.29 -9.23
CA SER A 58 11.50 -8.57 -8.41
C SER A 58 12.78 -9.38 -8.16
N ALA A 59 12.67 -10.70 -7.99
CA ALA A 59 13.82 -11.58 -7.79
C ALA A 59 14.67 -11.69 -9.07
N LYS A 60 14.06 -11.73 -10.26
CA LYS A 60 14.76 -11.70 -11.54
C LYS A 60 15.53 -10.39 -11.73
N ILE A 61 14.85 -9.25 -11.54
CA ILE A 61 15.47 -7.92 -11.62
C ILE A 61 16.62 -7.78 -10.62
N PHE A 62 16.45 -8.29 -9.40
CA PHE A 62 17.50 -8.26 -8.39
C PHE A 62 18.73 -9.07 -8.83
N LYS A 63 18.53 -10.29 -9.35
CA LYS A 63 19.63 -11.13 -9.85
C LYS A 63 20.36 -10.47 -11.02
N GLU A 64 19.62 -9.92 -11.97
CA GLU A 64 20.18 -9.18 -13.11
C GLU A 64 20.98 -7.96 -12.63
N TRP A 65 20.46 -7.23 -11.64
CA TRP A 65 21.17 -6.11 -11.04
C TRP A 65 22.46 -6.53 -10.35
N VAL A 66 22.45 -7.63 -9.57
CA VAL A 66 23.64 -8.16 -8.91
C VAL A 66 24.70 -8.59 -9.93
N GLN A 67 24.30 -9.30 -11.00
CA GLN A 67 25.21 -9.69 -12.08
C GLN A 67 25.78 -8.45 -12.80
N SER A 68 24.91 -7.51 -13.16
CA SER A 68 25.32 -6.26 -13.80
C SER A 68 26.28 -5.48 -12.92
N ALA A 69 26.02 -5.36 -11.61
CA ALA A 69 26.88 -4.66 -10.66
C ALA A 69 28.27 -5.28 -10.54
N ARG A 70 28.37 -6.61 -10.59
CA ARG A 70 29.66 -7.33 -10.60
C ARG A 70 30.46 -7.10 -11.88
N ASN A 71 29.76 -6.93 -13.00
CA ASN A 71 30.38 -6.77 -14.32
C ASN A 71 30.64 -5.30 -14.71
N LYS A 72 30.25 -4.32 -13.88
CA LYS A 72 30.56 -2.92 -14.19
C LYS A 72 32.08 -2.74 -14.13
N PRO A 73 32.71 -2.20 -15.19
CA PRO A 73 34.12 -1.85 -15.12
C PRO A 73 34.30 -0.91 -13.93
N ARG A 74 35.25 -1.23 -13.06
CA ARG A 74 35.63 -0.35 -11.96
C ARG A 74 35.90 1.01 -12.61
N PRO A 75 35.21 2.09 -12.23
CA PRO A 75 35.54 3.41 -12.74
C PRO A 75 37.04 3.58 -12.51
N THR A 76 37.79 3.71 -13.60
CA THR A 76 39.16 4.15 -13.49
C THR A 76 39.08 5.45 -12.70
N LEU A 77 39.90 5.55 -11.66
CA LEU A 77 40.01 6.76 -10.86
C LEU A 77 40.52 7.84 -11.84
N SER A 78 39.62 8.45 -12.61
CA SER A 78 39.90 9.63 -13.41
C SER A 78 40.46 10.60 -12.39
N SER A 79 41.77 10.80 -12.49
CA SER A 79 42.63 11.26 -11.41
C SER A 79 41.90 12.30 -10.57
N LEU A 80 41.53 11.91 -9.36
CA LEU A 80 40.92 12.83 -8.41
C LEU A 80 41.95 13.93 -8.15
N GLY A 81 41.81 15.03 -8.89
CA GLY A 81 42.67 16.20 -8.82
C GLY A 81 44.09 16.06 -9.34
N TYR A 82 44.55 14.97 -9.97
CA TYR A 82 45.96 14.83 -10.37
C TYR A 82 46.15 14.59 -11.87
N ALA A 83 45.95 15.65 -12.66
CA ALA A 83 46.48 15.68 -14.03
C ALA A 83 47.97 16.05 -13.96
N ASN A 84 48.84 15.19 -14.49
CA ASN A 84 50.28 15.48 -14.69
C ASN A 84 51.11 15.76 -13.43
N GLY A 85 50.83 15.06 -12.31
CA GLY A 85 51.63 15.17 -11.08
C GLY A 85 51.40 16.48 -10.30
N LYS A 86 50.44 17.31 -10.71
CA LYS A 86 50.02 18.50 -9.96
C LYS A 86 48.58 18.32 -9.45
N PRO A 87 48.29 18.71 -8.18
CA PRO A 87 46.93 18.75 -7.68
C PRO A 87 46.16 19.88 -8.38
N THR A 88 45.52 19.59 -9.51
CA THR A 88 44.56 20.47 -10.17
C THR A 88 43.25 20.45 -9.38
N GLY A 89 43.11 21.42 -8.48
CA GLY A 89 41.82 21.95 -8.04
C GLY A 89 40.90 20.93 -7.38
N LEU A 90 41.33 20.40 -6.24
CA LEU A 90 40.37 19.85 -5.29
C LEU A 90 39.42 21.00 -4.89
N TYR A 91 38.16 20.85 -5.27
CA TYR A 91 36.99 21.66 -4.97
C TYR A 91 36.92 22.08 -3.49
N GLY A 92 37.64 23.14 -3.13
CA GLY A 92 37.47 23.85 -1.88
C GLY A 92 36.40 24.91 -2.06
N ASN A 93 35.17 24.62 -1.63
CA ASN A 93 34.08 25.59 -1.44
C ASN A 93 33.93 26.69 -2.52
N SER A 94 33.84 26.31 -3.80
CA SER A 94 33.41 27.25 -4.86
C SER A 94 31.91 27.59 -4.81
N TYR A 95 31.22 27.25 -3.72
CA TYR A 95 29.87 27.72 -3.45
C TYR A 95 29.96 29.01 -2.63
N PRO A 96 29.35 30.12 -3.09
CA PRO A 96 29.21 31.30 -2.25
C PRO A 96 28.47 30.90 -0.96
N ALA A 97 28.85 31.54 0.16
CA ALA A 97 28.16 31.34 1.42
C ALA A 97 26.63 31.50 1.20
N PRO A 98 25.79 30.57 1.67
CA PRO A 98 24.35 30.67 1.45
C PRO A 98 23.84 32.01 1.96
N ALA A 99 23.21 32.80 1.09
CA ALA A 99 22.65 34.10 1.47
C ALA A 99 21.47 33.97 2.44
N PHE A 100 20.91 32.77 2.58
CA PHE A 100 19.77 32.48 3.45
C PHE A 100 20.05 31.21 4.25
N PHE A 101 20.05 31.34 5.57
CA PHE A 101 19.92 30.21 6.49
C PHE A 101 18.50 30.17 7.01
N ASN A 102 17.89 28.99 7.09
CA ASN A 102 16.61 28.82 7.77
C ASN A 102 16.85 29.01 9.28
N PRO A 103 16.36 30.10 9.90
CA PRO A 103 16.61 30.39 11.31
C PRO A 103 15.89 29.40 12.24
N ILE A 104 14.94 28.63 11.71
CA ILE A 104 14.22 27.61 12.46
C ILE A 104 15.05 26.32 12.34
N PRO A 105 15.76 25.89 13.41
CA PRO A 105 16.43 24.59 13.39
C PRO A 105 15.38 23.53 13.09
N TRP A 106 15.80 22.44 12.45
CA TRP A 106 14.92 21.29 12.19
C TRP A 106 14.46 20.74 13.54
N LYS A 107 13.36 21.29 14.07
CA LYS A 107 12.79 20.88 15.34
C LYS A 107 12.28 19.46 15.12
N PRO A 108 12.63 18.51 16.01
CA PRO A 108 11.99 17.21 16.02
C PRO A 108 10.48 17.39 15.92
N ILE A 109 9.85 16.68 14.99
CA ILE A 109 8.41 16.74 14.80
C ILE A 109 7.78 16.30 16.12
N HIS A 110 6.99 17.18 16.74
CA HIS A 110 6.27 16.84 17.96
C HIS A 110 5.26 15.74 17.62
N VAL A 111 5.59 14.50 17.99
CA VAL A 111 4.66 13.36 17.91
C VAL A 111 3.63 13.60 19.01
N PRO A 112 2.36 13.91 18.68
CA PRO A 112 1.35 14.03 19.71
C PRO A 112 1.27 12.71 20.47
N LEU A 113 1.37 12.77 21.80
CA LEU A 113 1.14 11.61 22.66
C LEU A 113 -0.22 11.01 22.29
N PRO A 114 -0.34 9.67 22.20
CA PRO A 114 -1.64 9.02 22.00
C PRO A 114 -2.59 9.52 23.09
N LYS A 115 -3.70 10.13 22.68
CA LYS A 115 -4.71 10.58 23.63
C LYS A 115 -5.32 9.33 24.24
N GLU A 116 -5.18 9.15 25.54
CA GLU A 116 -6.04 8.22 26.26
C GLU A 116 -7.48 8.71 26.07
N ASP A 117 -8.31 7.85 25.48
CA ASP A 117 -9.72 8.13 25.19
C ASP A 117 -10.49 8.23 26.51
N LYS A 118 -10.48 9.43 27.11
CA LYS A 118 -11.44 9.82 28.13
C LYS A 118 -12.79 10.00 27.43
N ILE A 119 -13.59 8.94 27.46
CA ILE A 119 -14.99 8.94 27.03
C ILE A 119 -15.73 9.95 27.91
N VAL A 120 -16.06 11.12 27.36
CA VAL A 120 -16.94 12.11 27.99
C VAL A 120 -18.02 12.49 26.97
N PRO A 121 -19.31 12.53 27.36
CA PRO A 121 -20.41 12.54 26.40
C PRO A 121 -20.53 13.84 25.61
N VAL A 122 -20.66 13.64 24.30
CA VAL A 122 -21.23 14.49 23.24
C VAL A 122 -22.01 15.73 23.71
N LYS A 123 -21.47 16.92 23.38
CA LYS A 123 -22.28 18.13 23.14
C LYS A 123 -22.11 18.56 21.69
N LYS A 124 -23.15 18.33 20.89
CA LYS A 124 -23.27 18.73 19.48
C LYS A 124 -23.62 20.21 19.46
N ASN A 125 -22.79 21.08 18.89
CA ASN A 125 -23.22 22.40 18.45
C ASN A 125 -22.41 22.92 17.25
N LYS A 126 -23.13 22.99 16.13
CA LYS A 126 -23.10 23.93 14.99
C LYS A 126 -21.78 24.17 14.24
N ARG A 127 -21.78 23.73 12.96
CA ARG A 127 -20.91 24.22 11.89
C ARG A 127 -21.17 25.72 11.64
N PRO A 128 -20.14 26.51 11.35
CA PRO A 128 -20.21 27.55 10.35
C PRO A 128 -19.51 27.06 9.09
N ILE A 129 -20.30 26.83 8.04
CA ILE A 129 -19.81 26.87 6.66
C ILE A 129 -19.47 28.35 6.41
N SER A 130 -18.22 28.65 6.10
CA SER A 130 -17.87 29.89 5.43
C SER A 130 -16.89 29.56 4.31
N SER A 131 -17.42 29.62 3.10
CA SER A 131 -16.73 29.51 1.83
C SER A 131 -15.79 30.70 1.63
N GLN A 132 -14.49 30.47 1.64
CA GLN A 132 -13.53 31.33 0.95
C GLN A 132 -12.85 30.53 -0.16
N SER A 133 -13.57 30.42 -1.27
CA SER A 133 -12.93 30.25 -2.58
C SER A 133 -12.30 31.59 -2.95
N ARG A 134 -10.97 31.64 -3.04
CA ARG A 134 -10.19 32.53 -3.92
C ARG A 134 -8.67 32.38 -3.69
N ARG A 135 -8.02 31.55 -4.50
CA ARG A 135 -7.02 31.96 -5.52
C ARG A 135 -6.37 30.68 -6.08
N SER A 136 -6.64 30.41 -7.35
CA SER A 136 -5.85 29.45 -8.10
C SER A 136 -4.48 30.07 -8.33
N SER A 137 -3.45 29.62 -7.62
CA SER A 137 -2.07 30.04 -7.90
C SER A 137 -1.50 29.10 -8.95
N SER A 138 -1.24 29.66 -10.13
CA SER A 138 -0.35 29.08 -11.13
C SER A 138 0.98 28.73 -10.46
N MET A 139 1.26 27.44 -10.26
CA MET A 139 2.58 26.97 -9.87
C MET A 139 2.98 25.78 -10.74
N VAL A 140 4.01 26.06 -11.55
CA VAL A 140 4.83 25.18 -12.35
C VAL A 140 5.11 23.87 -11.61
N ILE A 141 4.83 22.74 -12.26
CA ILE A 141 5.18 21.40 -11.78
C ILE A 141 6.71 21.28 -11.78
N TYR A 142 7.34 21.49 -10.62
CA TYR A 142 8.75 21.15 -10.43
C TYR A 142 8.87 19.64 -10.21
N LYS A 143 9.53 18.94 -11.14
CA LYS A 143 9.80 17.50 -11.01
C LYS A 143 10.78 17.27 -9.85
N PRO A 144 10.53 16.32 -8.93
CA PRO A 144 11.51 15.98 -7.90
C PRO A 144 12.69 15.21 -8.52
N LYS A 145 13.87 15.83 -8.50
CA LYS A 145 15.14 15.13 -8.69
C LYS A 145 15.29 14.14 -7.53
N LYS A 146 15.20 12.85 -7.85
CA LYS A 146 15.43 11.75 -6.91
C LYS A 146 16.90 11.80 -6.48
N ASN A 147 17.18 12.30 -5.28
CA ASN A 147 18.50 12.25 -4.68
C ASN A 147 18.77 10.79 -4.28
N LEU A 148 19.77 10.18 -4.91
CA LEU A 148 20.31 8.89 -4.51
C LEU A 148 21.03 9.09 -3.17
N CYS A 149 20.47 8.50 -2.11
CA CYS A 149 21.14 8.38 -0.82
C CYS A 149 22.33 7.43 -1.00
N ILE A 150 23.55 7.98 -0.96
CA ILE A 150 24.79 7.20 -0.97
C ILE A 150 25.03 6.77 0.47
N GLY A 151 24.91 5.47 0.72
CA GLY A 151 25.20 4.85 2.01
C GLY A 151 26.65 5.07 2.45
N SER A 152 26.83 5.33 3.73
CA SER A 152 28.11 5.46 4.41
C SER A 152 28.95 4.18 4.27
N LEU A 153 30.17 4.31 3.74
CA LEU A 153 31.19 3.27 3.75
C LEU A 153 31.82 3.19 5.15
N CYS A 154 31.63 2.05 5.81
CA CYS A 154 32.35 1.68 7.03
C CYS A 154 33.85 1.57 6.71
N ARG A 155 34.69 2.30 7.46
CA ARG A 155 36.15 2.11 7.43
C ARG A 155 36.51 0.82 8.15
N THR A 156 37.17 -0.09 7.48
CA THR A 156 37.99 -1.14 8.12
C THR A 156 39.45 -0.69 8.05
N GLU A 157 40.03 -0.40 9.21
CA GLU A 157 41.48 -0.29 9.40
C GLU A 157 42.14 -1.67 9.27
N ARG A 158 43.34 -1.69 8.67
CA ARG A 158 44.38 -2.69 8.89
C ARG A 158 45.66 -1.94 9.17
#